data_AF-A0A401X336-F1
#
_entry.id   AF-A0A401X336-F1
#
_cell.length_a   1.000
_cell.length_b   1.000
_cell.length_c   1.000
_cell.angle_alpha   90.00
_cell.angle_beta   90.00
_cell.angle_gamma   90.00
#
_symmetry.space_group_name_H-M   'P 1'
#
loop_
_entity.id
_entity.type
_entity.pdbx_description
1 polymer ?
#
loop_
_entity_poly.entity_id
_entity_poly.type
_entity_poly.pdbx_seq_one_letter_code
_entity_poly.pdbx_strand_id
1 'polypeptide(L)'
;MYNPSVRFPRLRLAAPQADAPPATSIAQEERPELTQTWELGVLYGPHGAPDFFRDEDIAELFSSEYEVHFNSARTGVRLIGPKPRWARTDGGEAGLHPSNIHDNAYAIGAIDFTGDMPILLGPDGPSLGGFVCPAVLVRDELWKMGQLHPGDKVRFRRVQLPPLHVAFLPAPIMGDSPILFRSEGEIPVVYRRAGENYLLLEFGPPELDVTLRLRAQLVLERLKTEAINGIIDLTPGIRSLQVHYNPDVISLSALLETLHGIEQALPSGDDDIVVPSRIVHLPVSWNDEQAQLAMQRYQELVRPNAPWCPSNIEFIRRINGLPSIDAVKDIIFNASYLVMGLGDVYLGAPVATPIDPRHRLVTTKYNPARTWTPDNVVGIGGSYMCIYGMEGPGGYQLFGRTTQVWNTWRTTDVFHEGTPWLLRFFDQIRFYPVSHDELMEARAAFPYGRFSVKIEESHFSLKEYRAFLEANKEEIAAAQARQQAAFEAERQDWIAKGLDTFEEETNDNQADESVLPEGHMGVDSPVPGNVWQLPVNVGDHVKVGDTVAIIESMKTEMKISSPATGVVTEILCRKGREVRGGERIMVVRTS
;
A
#
# COMPACT_ATOMS: atom_id res chain seq x y z
N MET A 1 -29.15 20.62 -17.06
CA MET A 1 -29.75 19.84 -18.18
C MET A 1 -28.81 18.71 -18.52
N TYR A 2 -29.20 17.49 -18.16
CA TYR A 2 -28.45 16.26 -18.36
C TYR A 2 -28.52 15.91 -19.86
N ASN A 3 -27.37 15.77 -20.54
CA ASN A 3 -27.34 15.34 -21.94
C ASN A 3 -27.30 13.80 -21.96
N PRO A 4 -28.39 13.11 -22.38
CA PRO A 4 -28.51 11.65 -22.27
C PRO A 4 -27.79 10.89 -23.40
N SER A 5 -26.87 11.53 -24.14
CA SER A 5 -26.30 10.97 -25.38
C SER A 5 -24.92 10.32 -25.24
N VAL A 6 -24.32 10.27 -24.05
CA VAL A 6 -23.10 9.48 -23.84
C VAL A 6 -23.47 8.01 -23.69
N ARG A 7 -23.56 7.31 -24.83
CA ARG A 7 -23.64 5.85 -24.84
C ARG A 7 -22.30 5.29 -24.39
N PHE A 8 -22.24 4.80 -23.16
CA PHE A 8 -21.18 3.89 -22.74
C PHE A 8 -21.06 2.75 -23.77
N PRO A 9 -19.84 2.31 -24.14
CA PRO A 9 -19.71 1.05 -24.85
C PRO A 9 -20.17 -0.06 -23.89
N ARG A 10 -21.44 -0.46 -24.01
CA ARG A 10 -21.88 -1.74 -23.46
C ARG A 10 -20.95 -2.78 -24.09
N LEU A 11 -20.29 -3.58 -23.28
CA LEU A 11 -19.70 -4.85 -23.71
C LEU A 11 -20.83 -5.64 -24.36
N ARG A 12 -20.95 -5.53 -25.69
CA ARG A 12 -21.83 -6.38 -26.46
C ARG A 12 -21.04 -7.65 -26.60
N LEU A 13 -21.44 -8.70 -25.88
CA LEU A 13 -21.12 -10.06 -26.31
C LEU A 13 -21.49 -10.10 -27.79
N ALA A 14 -20.49 -10.31 -28.66
CA ALA A 14 -20.74 -10.44 -30.07
C ALA A 14 -21.80 -11.53 -30.26
N ALA A 15 -22.72 -11.34 -31.20
CA ALA A 15 -23.57 -12.46 -31.61
C ALA A 15 -22.62 -13.62 -31.98
N PRO A 16 -22.90 -14.86 -31.55
CA PRO A 16 -22.02 -15.99 -31.82
C PRO A 16 -21.73 -16.01 -33.33
N GLN A 17 -20.45 -15.91 -33.69
CA GLN A 17 -20.04 -16.01 -35.08
C GLN A 17 -20.51 -17.36 -35.60
N ALA A 18 -21.33 -17.35 -36.66
CA ALA A 18 -21.86 -18.56 -37.28
C ALA A 18 -20.76 -19.52 -37.78
N ASP A 19 -19.54 -19.00 -37.95
CA ASP A 19 -18.34 -19.70 -38.42
C ASP A 19 -17.21 -19.74 -37.37
N ALA A 20 -17.53 -19.65 -36.07
CA ALA A 20 -16.51 -19.84 -35.04
C ALA A 20 -15.88 -21.24 -35.17
N PRO A 21 -14.53 -21.36 -35.15
CA PRO A 21 -13.88 -22.67 -35.22
C PRO A 21 -14.43 -23.56 -34.10
N PRO A 22 -14.57 -24.88 -34.35
CA PRO A 22 -15.09 -25.80 -33.34
C PRO A 22 -14.30 -25.66 -32.05
N ALA A 23 -15.00 -25.47 -30.93
CA ALA A 23 -14.37 -25.34 -29.64
C ALA A 23 -13.55 -26.60 -29.34
N THR A 24 -12.23 -26.45 -29.26
CA THR A 24 -11.34 -27.53 -28.86
C THR A 24 -11.60 -27.83 -27.38
N SER A 25 -12.00 -29.06 -27.07
CA SER A 25 -12.17 -29.47 -25.68
C SER A 25 -10.80 -29.63 -25.02
N ILE A 26 -10.57 -28.94 -23.91
CA ILE A 26 -9.39 -29.17 -23.05
C ILE A 26 -9.49 -30.59 -22.46
N ALA A 27 -8.38 -31.35 -22.51
CA ALA A 27 -8.33 -32.70 -21.98
C ALA A 27 -8.70 -32.69 -20.49
N GLN A 28 -9.40 -33.72 -20.00
CA GLN A 28 -9.90 -33.70 -18.61
C GLN A 28 -8.79 -33.53 -17.57
N GLU A 29 -7.61 -34.09 -17.85
CA GLU A 29 -6.38 -33.95 -17.07
C GLU A 29 -5.74 -32.55 -17.10
N GLU A 30 -6.05 -31.75 -18.11
CA GLU A 30 -5.60 -30.35 -18.23
C GLU A 30 -6.60 -29.37 -17.63
N ARG A 31 -7.77 -29.85 -17.16
CA ARG A 31 -8.76 -29.00 -16.51
C ARG A 31 -8.36 -28.79 -15.05
N PRO A 32 -8.33 -27.54 -14.58
CA PRO A 32 -8.04 -27.28 -13.18
C PRO A 32 -9.14 -27.86 -12.28
N GLU A 33 -8.74 -28.51 -11.19
CA GLU A 33 -9.64 -28.90 -10.12
C GLU A 33 -9.92 -27.70 -9.23
N LEU A 34 -11.21 -27.36 -9.04
CA LEU A 34 -11.63 -26.33 -8.09
C LEU A 34 -11.85 -27.00 -6.73
N THR A 35 -11.16 -26.51 -5.72
CA THR A 35 -11.09 -27.09 -4.38
C THR A 35 -11.19 -25.98 -3.33
N GLN A 36 -11.32 -26.36 -2.06
CA GLN A 36 -11.22 -25.45 -0.91
C GLN A 36 -9.85 -25.54 -0.22
N THR A 37 -8.94 -26.36 -0.75
CA THR A 37 -7.58 -26.54 -0.23
C THR A 37 -6.59 -26.46 -1.38
N TRP A 38 -5.79 -25.40 -1.40
CA TRP A 38 -4.92 -25.03 -2.51
C TRP A 38 -3.44 -25.16 -2.14
N GLU A 39 -2.67 -25.71 -3.06
CA GLU A 39 -1.21 -25.57 -3.06
C GLU A 39 -0.80 -24.56 -4.13
N LEU A 40 -0.07 -23.52 -3.70
CA LEU A 40 0.37 -22.42 -4.56
C LEU A 40 1.89 -22.45 -4.74
N GLY A 41 2.34 -22.56 -5.98
CA GLY A 41 3.76 -22.51 -6.33
C GLY A 41 4.33 -21.08 -6.21
N VAL A 42 5.42 -20.92 -5.47
CA VAL A 42 6.08 -19.62 -5.26
C VAL A 42 7.59 -19.70 -5.45
N LEU A 43 8.19 -18.58 -5.87
CA LEU A 43 9.64 -18.36 -5.84
C LEU A 43 10.05 -17.59 -4.60
N TYR A 44 11.17 -18.03 -4.03
CA TYR A 44 11.75 -17.41 -2.84
C TYR A 44 12.37 -16.05 -3.17
N GLY A 45 11.94 -15.02 -2.44
CA GLY A 45 12.37 -13.63 -2.57
C GLY A 45 11.23 -12.63 -2.75
N PRO A 46 11.52 -11.31 -2.69
CA PRO A 46 12.87 -10.74 -2.54
C PRO A 46 13.43 -10.73 -1.10
N HIS A 47 12.57 -10.60 -0.10
CA HIS A 47 12.96 -10.28 1.27
C HIS A 47 13.00 -11.50 2.21
N GLY A 48 13.02 -12.72 1.67
CA GLY A 48 12.99 -13.93 2.51
C GLY A 48 14.32 -14.23 3.24
N ALA A 49 15.41 -13.55 2.88
CA ALA A 49 16.72 -13.83 3.44
C ALA A 49 16.84 -13.46 4.95
N PRO A 50 17.89 -13.95 5.63
CA PRO A 50 18.15 -13.71 7.06
C PRO A 50 18.29 -12.25 7.51
N ASP A 51 18.30 -11.30 6.57
CA ASP A 51 18.25 -9.87 6.88
C ASP A 51 16.88 -9.41 7.39
N PHE A 52 15.80 -10.16 7.09
CA PHE A 52 14.44 -9.81 7.50
C PHE A 52 13.72 -10.92 8.27
N PHE A 53 13.81 -12.16 7.79
CA PHE A 53 13.17 -13.33 8.41
C PHE A 53 14.21 -14.28 8.96
N ARG A 54 13.91 -14.99 10.05
CA ARG A 54 14.78 -16.09 10.48
C ARG A 54 14.57 -17.29 9.55
N ASP A 55 15.57 -18.17 9.47
CA ASP A 55 15.45 -19.41 8.68
C ASP A 55 14.25 -20.26 9.14
N GLU A 56 13.94 -20.25 10.44
CA GLU A 56 12.76 -20.95 10.98
C GLU A 56 11.44 -20.31 10.55
N ASP A 57 11.39 -18.98 10.39
CA ASP A 57 10.20 -18.28 9.90
C ASP A 57 9.92 -18.64 8.43
N ILE A 58 10.98 -18.79 7.64
CA ILE A 58 10.86 -19.25 6.24
C ILE A 58 10.47 -20.72 6.17
N ALA A 59 10.99 -21.57 7.05
CA ALA A 59 10.56 -22.97 7.14
C ALA A 59 9.07 -23.07 7.54
N GLU A 60 8.61 -22.23 8.46
CA GLU A 60 7.22 -22.17 8.90
C GLU A 60 6.28 -21.66 7.79
N LEU A 61 6.70 -20.66 7.01
CA LEU A 61 5.98 -20.16 5.84
C LEU A 61 5.63 -21.28 4.85
N PHE A 62 6.57 -22.20 4.58
CA PHE A 62 6.38 -23.28 3.60
C PHE A 62 5.75 -24.56 4.18
N SER A 63 5.74 -24.72 5.50
CA SER A 63 5.16 -25.91 6.15
C SER A 63 3.74 -25.69 6.69
N SER A 64 3.36 -24.43 6.91
CA SER A 64 2.06 -24.07 7.50
C SER A 64 0.92 -24.08 6.49
N GLU A 65 -0.29 -24.25 7.03
CA GLU A 65 -1.54 -24.00 6.32
C GLU A 65 -2.05 -22.61 6.72
N TYR A 66 -2.45 -21.83 5.73
CA TYR A 66 -3.06 -20.52 5.86
C TYR A 66 -4.55 -20.60 5.55
N GLU A 67 -5.34 -19.70 6.11
CA GLU A 67 -6.76 -19.55 5.79
C GLU A 67 -7.01 -18.21 5.09
N VAL A 68 -7.82 -18.20 4.04
CA VAL A 68 -8.19 -16.99 3.33
C VAL A 68 -9.16 -16.16 4.18
N HIS A 69 -8.74 -14.94 4.50
CA HIS A 69 -9.54 -14.00 5.28
C HIS A 69 -10.62 -13.32 4.40
N PHE A 70 -11.77 -12.97 5.00
CA PHE A 70 -12.89 -12.36 4.28
C PHE A 70 -12.56 -10.99 3.65
N ASN A 71 -11.62 -10.26 4.24
CA ASN A 71 -11.15 -8.97 3.75
C ASN A 71 -10.16 -9.10 2.56
N SER A 72 -10.60 -9.82 1.52
CA SER A 72 -9.85 -10.14 0.30
C SER A 72 -10.57 -9.56 -0.92
N ALA A 73 -9.80 -9.08 -1.90
CA ALA A 73 -10.32 -8.49 -3.14
C ALA A 73 -9.26 -8.54 -4.26
N ARG A 74 -9.54 -7.94 -5.42
CA ARG A 74 -8.58 -7.84 -6.54
C ARG A 74 -7.28 -7.09 -6.19
N THR A 75 -7.30 -6.26 -5.14
CA THR A 75 -6.10 -5.60 -4.59
C THR A 75 -5.18 -6.57 -3.86
N GLY A 76 -5.74 -7.68 -3.34
CA GLY A 76 -4.99 -8.76 -2.74
C GLY A 76 -5.84 -9.67 -1.87
N VAL A 77 -5.35 -10.89 -1.66
CA VAL A 77 -6.00 -11.94 -0.87
C VAL A 77 -5.32 -12.06 0.49
N ARG A 78 -6.01 -11.62 1.55
CA ARG A 78 -5.52 -11.61 2.93
C ARG A 78 -5.52 -13.03 3.47
N LEU A 79 -4.48 -13.38 4.24
CA LEU A 79 -4.32 -14.71 4.81
C LEU A 79 -4.16 -14.64 6.34
N ILE A 80 -4.75 -15.62 7.02
CA ILE A 80 -4.58 -15.89 8.45
C ILE A 80 -3.60 -17.05 8.57
N GLY A 81 -2.58 -16.91 9.41
CA GLY A 81 -1.57 -17.94 9.60
C GLY A 81 -0.57 -17.59 10.70
N PRO A 82 0.56 -18.31 10.77
CA PRO A 82 1.60 -18.09 11.78
C PRO A 82 2.21 -16.69 11.67
N LYS A 83 2.52 -16.10 12.83
CA LYS A 83 3.20 -14.80 12.96
C LYS A 83 4.72 -15.01 12.88
N PRO A 84 5.47 -14.24 12.07
CA PRO A 84 6.93 -14.33 12.03
C PRO A 84 7.58 -13.90 13.34
N ARG A 85 8.76 -14.47 13.67
CA ARG A 85 9.56 -14.03 14.84
C ARG A 85 10.56 -12.92 14.52
N TRP A 86 10.77 -12.64 13.24
CA TRP A 86 11.61 -11.57 12.70
C TRP A 86 13.11 -11.68 13.04
N ALA A 87 13.97 -11.39 12.06
CA ALA A 87 15.43 -11.34 12.26
C ALA A 87 15.91 -10.03 12.89
N ARG A 88 15.05 -9.01 12.95
CA ARG A 88 15.33 -7.67 13.45
C ARG A 88 14.27 -7.21 14.44
N THR A 89 14.59 -6.19 15.24
CA THR A 89 13.73 -5.68 16.31
C THR A 89 12.74 -4.61 15.84
N ASP A 90 13.06 -3.92 14.73
CA ASP A 90 12.27 -2.84 14.15
C ASP A 90 12.74 -2.56 12.71
N GLY A 91 12.06 -1.65 12.01
CA GLY A 91 12.38 -1.21 10.65
C GLY A 91 13.13 0.13 10.59
N GLY A 92 13.64 0.65 11.71
CA GLY A 92 14.33 1.94 11.77
C GLY A 92 13.47 3.12 11.29
N GLU A 93 14.05 4.01 10.48
CA GLU A 93 13.37 5.20 9.94
C GLU A 93 12.18 4.88 9.01
N ALA A 94 12.09 3.64 8.51
CA ALA A 94 10.99 3.19 7.67
C ALA A 94 9.73 2.81 8.47
N GLY A 95 9.86 2.58 9.78
CA GLY A 95 8.76 2.25 10.67
C GLY A 95 9.17 1.33 11.83
N LEU A 96 8.35 1.32 12.87
CA LEU A 96 8.62 0.59 14.11
C LEU A 96 8.50 -0.92 13.99
N HIS A 97 7.69 -1.42 13.06
CA HIS A 97 7.47 -2.85 12.94
C HIS A 97 8.66 -3.51 12.21
N PRO A 98 9.15 -4.69 12.64
CA PRO A 98 10.21 -5.43 11.95
C PRO A 98 9.90 -5.83 10.51
N SER A 99 8.66 -5.69 10.05
CA SER A 99 8.33 -5.89 8.63
C SER A 99 8.53 -4.62 7.79
N ASN A 100 8.72 -3.46 8.41
CA ASN A 100 8.81 -2.18 7.70
C ASN A 100 10.14 -2.02 6.94
N ILE A 101 10.05 -1.61 5.69
CA ILE A 101 11.20 -1.28 4.84
C ILE A 101 10.99 0.07 4.20
N HIS A 102 12.09 0.72 3.82
CA HIS A 102 12.02 1.90 2.97
C HIS A 102 11.28 1.53 1.68
N ASP A 103 10.22 2.29 1.41
CA ASP A 103 9.19 1.87 0.48
C ASP A 103 9.80 1.52 -0.90
N ASN A 104 9.47 0.33 -1.41
CA ASN A 104 9.95 -0.19 -2.68
C ASN A 104 8.79 -0.75 -3.52
N ALA A 105 9.09 -1.08 -4.77
CA ALA A 105 8.08 -1.64 -5.67
C ALA A 105 7.82 -3.11 -5.38
N TYR A 106 6.56 -3.51 -5.46
CA TYR A 106 6.09 -4.87 -5.29
C TYR A 106 5.88 -5.60 -6.61
N ALA A 107 6.00 -6.93 -6.57
CA ALA A 107 5.63 -7.80 -7.67
C ALA A 107 4.18 -8.26 -7.51
N ILE A 108 3.45 -8.41 -8.62
CA ILE A 108 2.13 -9.04 -8.60
C ILE A 108 2.29 -10.49 -8.13
N GLY A 109 1.47 -10.90 -7.17
CA GLY A 109 1.54 -12.21 -6.53
C GLY A 109 2.56 -12.31 -5.40
N ALA A 110 3.20 -11.20 -4.98
CA ALA A 110 4.05 -11.19 -3.81
C ALA A 110 3.24 -11.50 -2.54
N ILE A 111 3.82 -12.30 -1.64
CA ILE A 111 3.31 -12.46 -0.28
C ILE A 111 3.85 -11.27 0.52
N ASP A 112 3.03 -10.25 0.76
CA ASP A 112 3.43 -9.04 1.49
C ASP A 112 3.02 -9.13 2.97
N PHE A 113 3.96 -8.86 3.88
CA PHE A 113 3.70 -8.92 5.33
C PHE A 113 3.40 -7.53 5.89
N THR A 114 2.13 -7.13 5.84
CA THR A 114 1.64 -5.86 6.39
C THR A 114 1.55 -5.95 7.92
N GLY A 115 2.69 -5.82 8.59
CA GLY A 115 2.84 -6.20 10.00
C GLY A 115 3.12 -7.70 10.10
N ASP A 116 2.37 -8.40 10.97
CA ASP A 116 2.49 -9.86 11.17
C ASP A 116 1.55 -10.68 10.28
N MET A 117 0.67 -10.03 9.51
CA MET A 117 -0.33 -10.69 8.68
C MET A 117 0.01 -10.63 7.19
N PRO A 118 0.08 -11.79 6.48
CA PRO A 118 0.37 -11.81 5.06
C PRO A 118 -0.84 -11.48 4.18
N ILE A 119 -0.56 -10.93 3.00
CA ILE A 119 -1.51 -10.74 1.90
C ILE A 119 -0.84 -11.08 0.57
N LEU A 120 -1.52 -11.85 -0.29
CA LEU A 120 -1.11 -12.05 -1.67
C LEU A 120 -1.50 -10.83 -2.48
N LEU A 121 -0.53 -10.09 -3.01
CA LEU A 121 -0.80 -8.87 -3.78
C LEU A 121 -1.43 -9.20 -5.13
N GLY A 122 -2.63 -8.66 -5.36
CA GLY A 122 -3.39 -8.89 -6.57
C GLY A 122 -2.98 -7.97 -7.73
N PRO A 123 -3.59 -8.14 -8.92
CA PRO A 123 -3.30 -7.30 -10.08
C PRO A 123 -3.74 -5.84 -9.91
N ASP A 124 -4.70 -5.57 -9.03
CA ASP A 124 -5.08 -4.19 -8.64
C ASP A 124 -4.37 -3.77 -7.33
N GLY A 125 -3.33 -4.50 -6.93
CA GLY A 125 -2.59 -4.29 -5.69
C GLY A 125 -1.70 -3.05 -5.71
N PRO A 126 -1.17 -2.67 -4.53
CA PRO A 126 -0.26 -1.54 -4.40
C PRO A 126 0.98 -1.74 -5.27
N SER A 127 1.44 -0.67 -5.92
CA SER A 127 2.70 -0.69 -6.67
C SER A 127 3.90 -0.50 -5.76
N LEU A 128 3.88 0.53 -4.91
CA LEU A 128 4.96 0.90 -4.01
C LEU A 128 4.46 0.76 -2.58
N GLY A 129 5.24 0.15 -1.69
CA GLY A 129 4.92 0.07 -0.28
C GLY A 129 6.11 -0.32 0.60
N GLY A 130 5.89 -0.26 1.91
CA GLY A 130 6.95 -0.31 2.92
C GLY A 130 6.93 -1.55 3.79
N PHE A 131 6.66 -2.72 3.23
CA PHE A 131 6.65 -4.01 3.93
C PHE A 131 7.46 -5.08 3.17
N VAL A 132 7.98 -6.05 3.90
CA VAL A 132 8.78 -7.15 3.32
C VAL A 132 7.91 -8.21 2.65
N CYS A 133 8.50 -8.89 1.66
CA CYS A 133 7.86 -9.94 0.87
C CYS A 133 8.80 -11.15 0.75
N PRO A 134 8.57 -12.27 1.45
CA PRO A 134 9.49 -13.40 1.43
C PRO A 134 9.41 -14.28 0.18
N ALA A 135 8.29 -14.25 -0.55
CA ALA A 135 8.10 -15.04 -1.77
C ALA A 135 7.11 -14.36 -2.74
N VAL A 136 7.12 -14.80 -4.00
CA VAL A 136 6.21 -14.34 -5.06
C VAL A 136 5.65 -15.55 -5.80
N LEU A 137 4.34 -15.58 -6.08
CA LEU A 137 3.72 -16.61 -6.93
C LEU A 137 4.41 -16.69 -8.28
N VAL A 138 4.60 -17.91 -8.80
CA VAL A 138 5.02 -18.08 -10.19
C VAL A 138 3.88 -17.71 -11.13
N ARG A 139 4.22 -17.29 -12.35
CA ARG A 139 3.28 -16.77 -13.35
C ARG A 139 2.11 -17.73 -13.60
N ASP A 140 2.40 -19.02 -13.69
CA ASP A 140 1.42 -20.07 -14.00
C ASP A 140 0.53 -20.44 -12.80
N GLU A 141 0.82 -19.91 -11.61
CA GLU A 141 0.05 -20.14 -10.38
C GLU A 141 -0.85 -18.93 -10.02
N LEU A 142 -0.67 -17.78 -10.67
CA LEU A 142 -1.45 -16.56 -10.41
C LEU A 142 -2.96 -16.74 -10.59
N TRP A 143 -3.40 -17.62 -11.49
CA TRP A 143 -4.83 -17.86 -11.71
C TRP A 143 -5.50 -18.48 -10.48
N LYS A 144 -4.79 -19.29 -9.70
CA LYS A 144 -5.32 -19.92 -8.47
C LYS A 144 -5.67 -18.88 -7.43
N MET A 145 -4.87 -17.81 -7.31
CA MET A 145 -5.18 -16.67 -6.44
C MET A 145 -6.56 -16.06 -6.78
N GLY A 146 -6.93 -16.02 -8.06
CA GLY A 146 -8.23 -15.53 -8.50
C GLY A 146 -9.40 -16.49 -8.23
N GLN A 147 -9.14 -17.71 -7.74
CA GLN A 147 -10.16 -18.70 -7.35
C GLN A 147 -10.31 -18.86 -5.83
N LEU A 148 -9.52 -18.12 -5.04
CA LEU A 148 -9.57 -18.21 -3.58
C LEU A 148 -10.83 -17.54 -3.03
N HIS A 149 -11.50 -18.21 -2.10
CA HIS A 149 -12.66 -17.71 -1.36
C HIS A 149 -12.35 -17.61 0.14
N PRO A 150 -13.02 -16.72 0.88
CA PRO A 150 -12.93 -16.70 2.34
C PRO A 150 -13.17 -18.09 2.95
N GLY A 151 -12.28 -18.52 3.84
CA GLY A 151 -12.29 -19.85 4.46
C GLY A 151 -11.48 -20.93 3.73
N ASP A 152 -11.07 -20.70 2.47
CA ASP A 152 -10.20 -21.64 1.75
C ASP A 152 -8.86 -21.80 2.48
N LYS A 153 -8.30 -23.02 2.43
CA LYS A 153 -7.00 -23.36 2.97
C LYS A 153 -5.92 -23.26 1.90
N VAL A 154 -4.77 -22.69 2.25
CA VAL A 154 -3.66 -22.42 1.33
C VAL A 154 -2.34 -22.92 1.93
N ARG A 155 -1.54 -23.64 1.15
CA ARG A 155 -0.14 -23.94 1.46
C ARG A 155 0.77 -23.45 0.32
N PHE A 156 1.93 -22.91 0.68
CA PHE A 156 2.93 -22.47 -0.28
C PHE A 156 3.93 -23.58 -0.58
N ARG A 157 4.12 -23.89 -1.86
CA ARG A 157 5.16 -24.80 -2.34
C ARG A 157 6.29 -23.98 -2.96
N ARG A 158 7.48 -24.05 -2.36
CA ARG A 158 8.69 -23.45 -2.92
C ARG A 158 9.09 -24.16 -4.21
N VAL A 159 9.07 -23.44 -5.33
CA VAL A 159 9.56 -23.94 -6.62
C VAL A 159 11.10 -23.93 -6.60
N GLN A 160 11.69 -25.08 -6.93
CA GLN A 160 13.14 -25.24 -7.05
C GLN A 160 13.57 -24.84 -8.46
N LEU A 161 14.55 -23.94 -8.54
CA LEU A 161 15.12 -23.48 -9.81
C LEU A 161 16.46 -24.17 -10.06
N PRO A 162 16.82 -24.43 -11.33
CA PRO A 162 18.16 -24.88 -11.67
C PRO A 162 19.21 -23.81 -11.29
N PRO A 163 20.47 -24.22 -11.07
CA PRO A 163 21.56 -23.27 -10.84
C PRO A 163 21.66 -22.24 -11.98
N LEU A 164 21.77 -20.97 -11.62
CA LEU A 164 21.89 -19.86 -12.57
C LEU A 164 23.37 -19.50 -12.76
N HIS A 165 23.86 -19.68 -13.98
CA HIS A 165 25.21 -19.25 -14.36
C HIS A 165 25.16 -17.81 -14.87
N VAL A 166 26.10 -16.97 -14.40
CA VAL A 166 26.24 -15.56 -14.79
C VAL A 166 27.71 -15.28 -15.07
N ALA A 167 28.04 -14.63 -16.18
CA ALA A 167 29.42 -14.57 -16.67
C ALA A 167 30.43 -13.92 -15.71
N PHE A 168 30.01 -12.93 -14.92
CA PHE A 168 30.90 -12.22 -13.98
C PHE A 168 31.01 -12.88 -12.61
N LEU A 169 30.31 -13.99 -12.36
CA LEU A 169 30.36 -14.72 -11.09
C LEU A 169 31.23 -15.98 -11.19
N PRO A 170 32.06 -16.27 -10.17
CA PRO A 170 32.95 -17.43 -10.18
C PRO A 170 32.21 -18.77 -9.95
N ALA A 171 31.01 -18.72 -9.37
CA ALA A 171 30.19 -19.89 -9.07
C ALA A 171 28.72 -19.62 -9.46
N PRO A 172 27.96 -20.66 -9.83
CA PRO A 172 26.54 -20.49 -10.13
C PRO A 172 25.76 -20.08 -8.88
N ILE A 173 24.72 -19.27 -9.10
CA ILE A 173 23.77 -18.87 -8.06
C ILE A 173 22.81 -20.05 -7.84
N MET A 174 22.71 -20.49 -6.58
CA MET A 174 21.81 -21.56 -6.17
C MET A 174 20.42 -21.01 -5.85
N GLY A 175 19.41 -21.88 -5.89
CA GLY A 175 18.01 -21.52 -5.61
C GLY A 175 17.67 -21.41 -4.12
N ASP A 176 18.65 -21.53 -3.23
CA ASP A 176 18.52 -21.56 -1.77
C ASP A 176 18.37 -20.16 -1.14
N SER A 177 18.85 -19.11 -1.82
CA SER A 177 18.78 -17.70 -1.40
C SER A 177 17.94 -16.85 -2.37
N PRO A 178 17.24 -15.80 -1.90
CA PRO A 178 16.60 -14.82 -2.78
C PRO A 178 17.59 -13.75 -3.27
N ILE A 179 18.77 -13.66 -2.64
CA ILE A 179 19.85 -12.74 -3.01
C ILE A 179 20.68 -13.42 -4.10
N LEU A 180 20.66 -12.81 -5.29
CA LEU A 180 21.33 -13.31 -6.47
C LEU A 180 22.78 -12.80 -6.55
N PHE A 181 23.00 -11.55 -6.17
CA PHE A 181 24.32 -10.92 -6.22
C PHE A 181 24.38 -9.73 -5.24
N ARG A 182 25.57 -9.47 -4.72
CA ARG A 182 25.90 -8.26 -3.96
C ARG A 182 27.10 -7.63 -4.63
N SER A 183 26.94 -6.42 -5.16
CA SER A 183 28.06 -5.71 -5.77
C SER A 183 29.01 -5.14 -4.72
N GLU A 184 30.25 -4.96 -5.12
CA GLU A 184 31.28 -4.25 -4.36
C GLU A 184 31.40 -2.83 -4.90
N GLY A 185 31.56 -1.84 -4.02
CA GLY A 185 31.65 -0.45 -4.40
C GLY A 185 31.37 0.49 -3.23
N GLU A 186 31.46 1.79 -3.49
CA GLU A 186 31.13 2.83 -2.49
C GLU A 186 29.67 2.74 -2.04
N ILE A 187 28.76 2.53 -3.00
CA ILE A 187 27.35 2.25 -2.74
C ILE A 187 27.06 0.82 -3.21
N PRO A 188 27.19 -0.20 -2.34
CA PRO A 188 26.93 -1.58 -2.72
C PRO A 188 25.47 -1.79 -3.11
N VAL A 189 25.21 -2.67 -4.07
CA VAL A 189 23.87 -2.98 -4.59
C VAL A 189 23.54 -4.44 -4.35
N VAL A 190 22.37 -4.70 -3.76
CA VAL A 190 21.85 -6.07 -3.57
C VAL A 190 20.84 -6.37 -4.66
N TYR A 191 21.08 -7.44 -5.42
CA TYR A 191 20.20 -7.94 -6.47
C TYR A 191 19.36 -9.08 -5.91
N ARG A 192 18.04 -8.90 -5.88
CA ARG A 192 17.09 -9.86 -5.29
C ARG A 192 16.09 -10.35 -6.32
N ARG A 193 15.86 -11.65 -6.34
CA ARG A 193 14.77 -12.26 -7.12
C ARG A 193 13.42 -11.79 -6.57
N ALA A 194 12.55 -11.26 -7.42
CA ALA A 194 11.21 -10.84 -7.03
C ALA A 194 10.15 -11.55 -7.89
N GLY A 195 10.15 -12.88 -7.87
CA GLY A 195 9.34 -13.71 -8.79
C GLY A 195 10.06 -14.00 -10.11
N GLU A 196 9.30 -14.46 -11.11
CA GLU A 196 9.82 -14.85 -12.44
C GLU A 196 10.04 -13.66 -13.37
N ASN A 197 9.25 -12.61 -13.17
CA ASN A 197 9.16 -11.45 -14.05
C ASN A 197 9.81 -10.20 -13.45
N TYR A 198 10.32 -10.25 -12.22
CA TYR A 198 10.87 -9.06 -11.57
C TYR A 198 12.21 -9.32 -10.90
N LEU A 199 13.07 -8.32 -10.99
CA LEU A 199 14.34 -8.24 -10.29
C LEU A 199 14.37 -6.94 -9.49
N LEU A 200 14.69 -7.02 -8.20
CA LEU A 200 14.79 -5.86 -7.32
C LEU A 200 16.26 -5.54 -7.04
N LEU A 201 16.67 -4.30 -7.32
CA LEU A 201 17.96 -3.76 -6.96
C LEU A 201 17.78 -2.86 -5.73
N GLU A 202 18.63 -3.04 -4.72
CA GLU A 202 18.63 -2.26 -3.48
C GLU A 202 19.98 -1.59 -3.26
N PHE A 203 20.01 -0.26 -3.19
CA PHE A 203 21.23 0.55 -3.18
C PHE A 203 21.62 0.95 -1.75
N GLY A 204 22.84 0.65 -1.33
CA GLY A 204 23.43 1.10 -0.05
C GLY A 204 22.83 0.45 1.20
N PRO A 205 23.05 1.01 2.39
CA PRO A 205 22.40 0.58 3.62
C PRO A 205 20.89 0.93 3.65
N PRO A 206 20.09 0.30 4.54
CA PRO A 206 18.66 0.59 4.68
C PRO A 206 18.44 1.90 5.46
N GLU A 207 18.72 3.03 4.83
CA GLU A 207 18.53 4.37 5.39
C GLU A 207 17.83 5.32 4.41
N LEU A 208 17.25 6.41 4.93
CA LEU A 208 16.68 7.48 4.11
C LEU A 208 17.77 8.46 3.63
N ASP A 209 18.41 8.11 2.52
CA ASP A 209 19.42 8.96 1.85
C ASP A 209 19.04 9.29 0.40
N VAL A 210 19.02 10.59 0.09
CA VAL A 210 18.73 11.13 -1.24
C VAL A 210 19.78 10.70 -2.27
N THR A 211 21.03 10.48 -1.84
CA THR A 211 22.11 10.00 -2.70
C THR A 211 21.78 8.60 -3.25
N LEU A 212 21.25 7.71 -2.41
CA LEU A 212 20.82 6.37 -2.83
C LEU A 212 19.69 6.44 -3.85
N ARG A 213 18.73 7.37 -3.67
CA ARG A 213 17.65 7.58 -4.64
C ARG A 213 18.15 8.11 -5.97
N LEU A 214 19.06 9.07 -5.95
CA LEU A 214 19.71 9.60 -7.15
C LEU A 214 20.52 8.51 -7.86
N ARG A 215 21.17 7.61 -7.11
CA ARG A 215 21.87 6.46 -7.68
C ARG A 215 20.93 5.53 -8.44
N ALA A 216 19.78 5.19 -7.85
CA ALA A 216 18.74 4.43 -8.52
C ALA A 216 18.21 5.16 -9.76
N GLN A 217 18.14 6.50 -9.73
CA GLN A 217 17.73 7.30 -10.89
C GLN A 217 18.71 7.16 -12.06
N LEU A 218 20.02 7.17 -11.81
CA LEU A 218 21.00 7.05 -12.88
C LEU A 218 20.89 5.70 -13.60
N VAL A 219 20.68 4.62 -12.86
CA VAL A 219 20.40 3.29 -13.45
C VAL A 219 19.12 3.33 -14.26
N LEU A 220 18.05 3.88 -13.71
CA LEU A 220 16.76 4.01 -14.40
C LEU A 220 16.88 4.78 -15.71
N GLU A 221 17.54 5.94 -15.72
CA GLU A 221 17.72 6.75 -16.93
C GLU A 221 18.63 6.04 -17.95
N ARG A 222 19.65 5.31 -17.50
CA ARG A 222 20.49 4.51 -18.40
C ARG A 222 19.68 3.40 -19.07
N LEU A 223 18.89 2.63 -18.31
CA LEU A 223 18.04 1.57 -18.84
C LEU A 223 17.00 2.12 -19.82
N LYS A 224 16.39 3.27 -19.52
CA LYS A 224 15.46 3.94 -20.43
C LYS A 224 16.12 4.39 -21.73
N THR A 225 17.35 4.92 -21.65
CA THR A 225 18.11 5.39 -22.81
C THR A 225 18.56 4.22 -23.69
N GLU A 226 18.99 3.12 -23.09
CA GLU A 226 19.42 1.92 -23.82
C GLU A 226 18.26 1.13 -24.42
N ALA A 227 17.04 1.29 -23.89
CA ALA A 227 15.82 0.66 -24.38
C ALA A 227 15.97 -0.87 -24.58
N ILE A 228 16.48 -1.54 -23.55
CA ILE A 228 16.81 -2.96 -23.58
C ILE A 228 15.56 -3.79 -23.88
N ASN A 229 15.63 -4.57 -24.96
CA ASN A 229 14.53 -5.44 -25.37
C ASN A 229 14.24 -6.51 -24.29
N GLY A 230 12.97 -6.64 -23.91
CA GLY A 230 12.52 -7.56 -22.86
C GLY A 230 12.29 -6.91 -21.51
N ILE A 231 12.79 -5.69 -21.26
CA ILE A 231 12.32 -4.88 -20.13
C ILE A 231 10.94 -4.32 -20.48
N ILE A 232 9.97 -4.54 -19.58
CA ILE A 232 8.58 -4.09 -19.72
C ILE A 232 8.44 -2.72 -19.06
N ASP A 233 8.75 -2.64 -17.75
CA ASP A 233 8.61 -1.42 -16.95
C ASP A 233 9.72 -1.30 -15.90
N LEU A 234 9.94 -0.07 -15.42
CA LEU A 234 10.92 0.26 -14.39
C LEU A 234 10.25 1.07 -13.28
N THR A 235 10.33 0.59 -12.04
CA THR A 235 9.67 1.24 -10.90
C THR A 235 10.70 1.56 -9.81
N PRO A 236 11.07 2.84 -9.63
CA PRO A 236 11.97 3.24 -8.56
C PRO A 236 11.23 3.31 -7.21
N GLY A 237 11.86 2.76 -6.17
CA GLY A 237 11.51 3.00 -4.77
C GLY A 237 12.39 4.08 -4.14
N ILE A 238 12.42 4.16 -2.81
CA ILE A 238 13.26 5.12 -2.08
C ILE A 238 14.74 4.89 -2.33
N ARG A 239 15.20 3.66 -2.17
CA ARG A 239 16.60 3.24 -2.33
C ARG A 239 16.71 1.98 -3.17
N SER A 240 15.79 1.83 -4.12
CA SER A 240 15.65 0.63 -4.92
C SER A 240 15.14 0.92 -6.32
N LEU A 241 15.36 -0.04 -7.22
CA LEU A 241 14.79 -0.05 -8.54
C LEU A 241 14.30 -1.47 -8.83
N GLN A 242 13.01 -1.63 -9.12
CA GLN A 242 12.49 -2.89 -9.62
C GLN A 242 12.47 -2.85 -11.15
N VAL A 243 12.99 -3.90 -11.76
CA VAL A 243 12.94 -4.14 -13.20
C VAL A 243 11.89 -5.21 -13.46
N HIS A 244 10.80 -4.84 -14.13
CA HIS A 244 9.81 -5.77 -14.66
C HIS A 244 10.25 -6.20 -16.07
N TYR A 245 10.46 -7.49 -16.28
CA TYR A 245 10.98 -8.02 -17.53
C TYR A 245 10.26 -9.30 -17.97
N ASN A 246 10.36 -9.59 -19.27
CA ASN A 246 9.88 -10.83 -19.85
C ASN A 246 11.03 -11.85 -19.95
N PRO A 247 11.02 -12.92 -19.12
CA PRO A 247 12.06 -13.95 -19.16
C PRO A 247 12.11 -14.73 -20.47
N ASP A 248 11.02 -14.72 -21.26
CA ASP A 248 10.96 -15.35 -22.58
C ASP A 248 11.70 -14.52 -23.66
N VAL A 249 12.04 -13.25 -23.35
CA VAL A 249 12.75 -12.32 -24.26
C VAL A 249 14.18 -12.05 -23.78
N ILE A 250 14.37 -11.82 -22.48
CA ILE A 250 15.69 -11.62 -21.86
C ILE A 250 15.86 -12.55 -20.67
N SER A 251 16.91 -13.37 -20.71
CA SER A 251 17.21 -14.27 -19.58
C SER A 251 17.65 -13.47 -18.34
N LEU A 252 17.40 -14.02 -17.16
CA LEU A 252 17.85 -13.42 -15.90
C LEU A 252 19.38 -13.23 -15.86
N SER A 253 20.17 -14.16 -16.44
CA SER A 253 21.63 -14.01 -16.53
C SER A 253 22.01 -12.78 -17.36
N ALA A 254 21.42 -12.64 -18.55
CA ALA A 254 21.70 -11.50 -19.42
C ALA A 254 21.29 -10.17 -18.76
N LEU A 255 20.15 -10.16 -18.08
CA LEU A 255 19.70 -8.97 -17.34
C LEU A 255 20.68 -8.60 -16.20
N LEU A 256 21.16 -9.58 -15.43
CA LEU A 256 22.15 -9.36 -14.38
C LEU A 256 23.46 -8.81 -14.95
N GLU A 257 23.94 -9.35 -16.08
CA GLU A 257 25.15 -8.88 -16.76
C GLU A 257 25.01 -7.44 -17.25
N THR A 258 23.87 -7.09 -17.85
CA THR A 258 23.62 -5.71 -18.30
C THR A 258 23.56 -4.74 -17.11
N LEU A 259 22.84 -5.08 -16.05
CA LEU A 259 22.72 -4.22 -14.88
C LEU A 259 24.05 -4.03 -14.17
N HIS A 260 24.84 -5.10 -14.03
CA HIS A 260 26.18 -5.02 -13.46
C HIS A 260 27.10 -4.12 -14.29
N GLY A 261 27.06 -4.22 -15.62
CA GLY A 261 27.81 -3.34 -16.51
C GLY A 261 27.39 -1.88 -16.40
N ILE A 262 26.08 -1.60 -16.31
CA ILE A 262 25.56 -0.25 -16.08
C ILE A 262 26.05 0.30 -14.75
N GLU A 263 25.94 -0.47 -13.67
CA GLU A 263 26.36 -0.11 -12.32
C GLU A 263 27.85 0.28 -12.27
N GLN A 264 28.73 -0.54 -12.88
CA GLN A 264 30.17 -0.28 -12.95
C GLN A 264 30.51 0.98 -13.76
N ALA A 265 29.67 1.35 -14.72
CA ALA A 265 29.85 2.52 -15.58
C ALA A 265 29.23 3.80 -15.00
N LEU A 266 28.54 3.71 -13.86
CA LEU A 266 27.96 4.89 -13.21
C LEU A 266 29.07 5.78 -12.60
N PRO A 267 28.82 7.10 -12.49
CA PRO A 267 29.73 8.04 -11.83
C PRO A 267 30.07 7.63 -10.38
N SER A 268 31.15 8.17 -9.82
CA SER A 268 31.49 8.01 -8.40
C SER A 268 30.55 8.78 -7.46
N GLY A 269 30.61 8.53 -6.15
CA GLY A 269 29.78 9.21 -5.16
C GLY A 269 30.00 10.72 -5.06
N ASP A 270 31.14 11.25 -5.51
CA ASP A 270 31.52 12.67 -5.45
C ASP A 270 31.10 13.50 -6.68
N ASP A 271 30.53 12.84 -7.70
CA ASP A 271 30.14 13.53 -8.93
C ASP A 271 28.91 14.43 -8.74
N ASP A 272 28.87 15.54 -9.49
CA ASP A 272 27.81 16.54 -9.42
C ASP A 272 26.55 16.04 -10.14
N ILE A 273 25.71 15.31 -9.40
CA ILE A 273 24.40 14.86 -9.89
C ILE A 273 23.40 16.01 -9.77
N VAL A 274 22.87 16.43 -10.91
CA VAL A 274 21.81 17.43 -11.02
C VAL A 274 20.63 16.83 -11.77
N VAL A 275 19.43 16.95 -11.20
CA VAL A 275 18.18 16.49 -11.81
C VAL A 275 17.16 17.63 -11.93
N PRO A 276 16.30 17.63 -12.96
CA PRO A 276 15.14 18.53 -13.02
C PRO A 276 14.27 18.35 -11.78
N SER A 277 13.82 19.45 -11.18
CA SER A 277 13.03 19.43 -9.95
C SER A 277 12.08 20.61 -9.93
N ARG A 278 10.80 20.39 -10.25
CA ARG A 278 9.80 21.46 -10.26
C ARG A 278 9.35 21.72 -8.83
N ILE A 279 9.08 22.98 -8.48
CA ILE A 279 8.43 23.30 -7.20
C ILE A 279 6.93 23.43 -7.45
N VAL A 280 6.16 22.46 -6.93
CA VAL A 280 4.70 22.36 -7.10
C VAL A 280 4.01 22.84 -5.83
N HIS A 281 3.29 23.96 -5.92
CA HIS A 281 2.59 24.56 -4.79
C HIS A 281 1.15 24.05 -4.73
N LEU A 282 0.81 23.35 -3.64
CA LEU A 282 -0.49 22.73 -3.46
C LEU A 282 -1.28 23.34 -2.28
N PRO A 283 -2.58 23.65 -2.45
CA PRO A 283 -3.42 24.13 -1.35
C PRO A 283 -3.70 22.98 -0.37
N VAL A 284 -3.64 23.24 0.93
CA VAL A 284 -4.04 22.27 1.96
C VAL A 284 -5.07 22.87 2.91
N SER A 285 -6.22 22.19 3.02
CA SER A 285 -7.14 22.36 4.14
C SER A 285 -6.56 21.62 5.34
N TRP A 286 -6.14 22.38 6.35
CA TRP A 286 -5.53 21.85 7.57
C TRP A 286 -6.58 21.21 8.48
N ASN A 287 -6.30 20.00 8.99
CA ASN A 287 -7.23 19.22 9.81
C ASN A 287 -8.60 19.04 9.14
N ASP A 288 -8.60 18.77 7.83
CA ASP A 288 -9.81 18.67 7.00
C ASP A 288 -10.84 17.65 7.52
N GLU A 289 -12.12 17.95 7.33
CA GLU A 289 -13.24 17.13 7.82
C GLU A 289 -13.18 15.68 7.34
N GLN A 290 -12.73 15.44 6.10
CA GLN A 290 -12.62 14.07 5.57
C GLN A 290 -11.46 13.29 6.23
N ALA A 291 -10.39 13.97 6.63
CA ALA A 291 -9.32 13.34 7.40
C ALA A 291 -9.80 12.99 8.81
N GLN A 292 -10.57 13.88 9.46
CA GLN A 292 -11.19 13.63 10.75
C GLN A 292 -12.17 12.44 10.70
N LEU A 293 -13.01 12.38 9.67
CA LEU A 293 -13.91 11.27 9.45
C LEU A 293 -13.13 9.95 9.34
N ALA A 294 -12.04 9.90 8.57
CA ALA A 294 -11.23 8.69 8.44
C ALA A 294 -10.64 8.23 9.78
N MET A 295 -10.17 9.16 10.62
CA MET A 295 -9.68 8.86 11.98
C MET A 295 -10.80 8.34 12.88
N GLN A 296 -11.97 8.98 12.84
CA GLN A 296 -13.13 8.57 13.62
C GLN A 296 -13.58 7.15 13.26
N ARG A 297 -13.75 6.87 11.96
CA ARG A 297 -14.11 5.52 11.46
C ARG A 297 -13.14 4.46 11.96
N TYR A 298 -11.84 4.75 11.87
CA TYR A 298 -10.80 3.84 12.33
C TYR A 298 -10.89 3.57 13.84
N GLN A 299 -11.04 4.62 14.64
CA GLN A 299 -11.15 4.48 16.09
C GLN A 299 -12.41 3.70 16.48
N GLU A 300 -13.55 3.93 15.82
CA GLU A 300 -14.80 3.26 16.17
C GLU A 300 -14.83 1.78 15.77
N LEU A 301 -14.19 1.40 14.66
CA LEU A 301 -14.36 0.07 14.07
C LEU A 301 -13.15 -0.84 14.16
N VAL A 302 -11.96 -0.27 14.08
CA VAL A 302 -10.74 -1.04 13.88
C VAL A 302 -9.99 -1.10 15.19
N ARG A 303 -9.70 0.05 15.79
CA ARG A 303 -8.89 0.10 17.01
C ARG A 303 -9.32 1.25 17.94
N PRO A 304 -10.28 1.00 18.85
CA PRO A 304 -10.76 2.00 19.81
C PRO A 304 -9.69 2.61 20.71
N ASN A 305 -8.66 1.83 21.04
CA ASN A 305 -7.55 2.24 21.90
C ASN A 305 -6.30 2.72 21.13
N ALA A 306 -6.43 3.09 19.85
CA ALA A 306 -5.29 3.49 19.03
C ALA A 306 -4.59 4.74 19.61
N PRO A 307 -3.27 4.71 19.89
CA PRO A 307 -2.56 5.82 20.53
C PRO A 307 -2.51 7.13 19.70
N TRP A 308 -2.73 7.02 18.39
CA TRP A 308 -2.74 8.15 17.46
C TRP A 308 -4.13 8.77 17.27
N CYS A 309 -5.17 8.17 17.85
CA CYS A 309 -6.54 8.70 17.84
C CYS A 309 -6.88 9.35 19.19
N PRO A 310 -7.77 10.36 19.22
CA PRO A 310 -8.64 10.84 18.14
C PRO A 310 -7.98 11.85 17.18
N SER A 311 -6.74 12.27 17.43
CA SER A 311 -6.06 13.29 16.62
C SER A 311 -4.65 12.88 16.22
N ASN A 312 -4.49 12.53 14.94
CA ASN A 312 -3.18 12.25 14.36
C ASN A 312 -2.23 13.46 14.46
N ILE A 313 -2.76 14.69 14.36
CA ILE A 313 -1.96 15.92 14.46
C ILE A 313 -1.39 16.11 15.88
N GLU A 314 -2.20 15.83 16.90
CA GLU A 314 -1.71 15.77 18.28
C GLU A 314 -0.62 14.70 18.39
N PHE A 315 -0.89 13.51 17.87
CA PHE A 315 0.07 12.42 17.93
C PHE A 315 1.41 12.80 17.28
N ILE A 316 1.39 13.41 16.10
CA ILE A 316 2.57 13.94 15.42
C ILE A 316 3.33 14.91 16.34
N ARG A 317 2.63 15.84 17.00
CA ARG A 317 3.24 16.77 17.96
C ARG A 317 3.94 16.01 19.10
N ARG A 318 3.24 15.06 19.72
CA ARG A 318 3.70 14.34 20.91
C ARG A 318 4.90 13.45 20.61
N ILE A 319 4.80 12.61 19.58
CA ILE A 319 5.86 11.66 19.22
C ILE A 319 7.12 12.37 18.70
N ASN A 320 6.99 13.60 18.19
CA ASN A 320 8.12 14.40 17.76
C ASN A 320 8.63 15.36 18.84
N GLY A 321 8.03 15.43 20.03
CA GLY A 321 8.47 16.32 21.11
C GLY A 321 8.32 17.81 20.78
N LEU A 322 7.24 18.19 20.11
CA LEU A 322 6.96 19.56 19.69
C LEU A 322 6.10 20.31 20.73
N PRO A 323 6.30 21.63 20.88
CA PRO A 323 5.65 22.40 21.95
C PRO A 323 4.16 22.62 21.72
N SER A 324 3.69 22.60 20.47
CA SER A 324 2.29 22.89 20.11
C SER A 324 1.90 22.27 18.77
N ILE A 325 0.59 22.18 18.52
CA ILE A 325 0.06 21.82 17.20
C ILE A 325 0.45 22.87 16.14
N ASP A 326 0.55 24.14 16.52
CA ASP A 326 1.01 25.19 15.60
C ASP A 326 2.46 24.95 15.15
N ALA A 327 3.34 24.44 16.02
CA ALA A 327 4.70 24.06 15.61
C ALA A 327 4.70 22.92 14.58
N VAL A 328 3.77 21.97 14.67
CA VAL A 328 3.58 20.93 13.64
C VAL A 328 3.16 21.58 12.32
N LYS A 329 2.17 22.47 12.39
CA LYS A 329 1.66 23.21 11.22
C LYS A 329 2.78 24.00 10.55
N ASP A 330 3.56 24.76 11.32
CA ASP A 330 4.66 25.57 10.81
C ASP A 330 5.72 24.72 10.11
N ILE A 331 6.11 23.58 10.70
CA ILE A 331 7.05 22.65 10.05
C ILE A 331 6.46 22.15 8.73
N ILE A 332 5.19 21.72 8.72
CA ILE A 332 4.55 21.13 7.53
C ILE A 332 4.46 22.14 6.38
N PHE A 333 4.09 23.39 6.65
CA PHE A 333 3.91 24.42 5.63
C PHE A 333 5.24 25.09 5.21
N ASN A 334 6.29 25.03 6.04
CA ASN A 334 7.61 25.54 5.67
C ASN A 334 8.51 24.51 4.97
N ALA A 335 8.14 23.23 5.00
CA ALA A 335 8.88 22.16 4.34
C ALA A 335 8.82 22.24 2.80
N SER A 336 9.89 21.76 2.17
CA SER A 336 9.94 21.40 0.76
C SER A 336 10.10 19.88 0.67
N TYR A 337 9.07 19.18 0.19
CA TYR A 337 9.03 17.72 0.15
C TYR A 337 9.50 17.22 -1.21
N LEU A 338 10.67 16.57 -1.25
CA LEU A 338 11.20 15.95 -2.46
C LEU A 338 10.46 14.64 -2.73
N VAL A 339 9.82 14.55 -3.90
CA VAL A 339 9.13 13.34 -4.36
C VAL A 339 10.16 12.28 -4.74
N MET A 340 10.25 11.23 -3.91
CA MET A 340 11.19 10.13 -4.08
C MET A 340 10.62 9.05 -4.98
N GLY A 341 9.32 8.80 -4.93
CA GLY A 341 8.64 7.79 -5.73
C GLY A 341 7.17 8.15 -5.96
N LEU A 342 6.50 7.36 -6.79
CA LEU A 342 5.08 7.51 -7.12
C LEU A 342 4.38 6.16 -6.97
N GLY A 343 3.09 6.21 -6.66
CA GLY A 343 2.27 5.02 -6.40
C GLY A 343 2.31 4.54 -4.95
N ASP A 344 2.53 5.42 -3.97
CA ASP A 344 2.44 5.16 -2.52
C ASP A 344 1.25 5.90 -1.87
N VAL A 345 0.01 5.38 -1.96
CA VAL A 345 -0.38 4.18 -2.72
C VAL A 345 -1.35 4.53 -3.85
N TYR A 346 -1.12 3.92 -5.01
CA TYR A 346 -1.90 4.05 -6.26
C TYR A 346 -1.82 5.42 -6.95
N LEU A 347 -2.24 5.45 -8.22
CA LEU A 347 -2.61 6.64 -9.01
C LEU A 347 -1.74 7.89 -8.75
N GLY A 348 -0.43 7.79 -8.95
CA GLY A 348 0.48 8.94 -8.84
C GLY A 348 0.63 9.53 -7.43
N ALA A 349 0.15 8.84 -6.38
CA ALA A 349 0.38 9.20 -4.99
C ALA A 349 1.89 9.27 -4.71
N PRO A 350 2.43 10.41 -4.25
CA PRO A 350 3.86 10.54 -4.01
C PRO A 350 4.24 9.82 -2.72
N VAL A 351 5.44 9.25 -2.69
CA VAL A 351 6.21 9.13 -1.46
C VAL A 351 7.27 10.22 -1.48
N ALA A 352 7.21 11.13 -0.51
CA ALA A 352 8.07 12.30 -0.47
C ALA A 352 8.67 12.51 0.93
N THR A 353 9.83 13.15 1.00
CA THR A 353 10.46 13.52 2.28
C THR A 353 10.89 14.98 2.25
N PRO A 354 10.79 15.71 3.38
CA PRO A 354 11.42 17.01 3.49
C PRO A 354 12.92 16.96 3.14
N ILE A 355 13.34 17.90 2.28
CA ILE A 355 14.76 18.09 1.91
C ILE A 355 15.56 18.42 3.18
N ASP A 356 15.07 19.38 3.96
CA ASP A 356 15.63 19.74 5.26
C ASP A 356 15.31 18.66 6.31
N PRO A 357 16.31 17.95 6.86
CA PRO A 357 16.08 16.93 7.88
C PRO A 357 15.38 17.45 9.14
N ARG A 358 15.50 18.74 9.47
CA ARG A 358 14.81 19.36 10.62
C ARG A 358 13.29 19.37 10.45
N HIS A 359 12.80 19.25 9.22
CA HIS A 359 11.37 19.19 8.89
C HIS A 359 10.83 17.75 8.76
N ARG A 360 11.68 16.72 8.84
CA ARG A 360 11.25 15.31 8.78
C ARG A 360 10.57 14.92 10.08
N LEU A 361 9.25 15.13 10.15
CA LEU A 361 8.43 14.63 11.25
C LEU A 361 8.34 13.10 11.12
N VAL A 362 8.76 12.39 12.16
CA VAL A 362 8.77 10.92 12.20
C VAL A 362 7.53 10.44 12.94
N THR A 363 6.84 9.47 12.37
CA THR A 363 5.63 8.86 12.94
C THR A 363 5.63 7.36 12.72
N THR A 364 4.72 6.63 13.37
CA THR A 364 4.40 5.26 12.96
C THR A 364 3.32 5.24 11.87
N LYS A 365 3.37 4.24 11.00
CA LYS A 365 2.19 3.81 10.23
C LYS A 365 1.15 3.20 11.19
N TYR A 366 -0.13 3.27 10.83
CA TYR A 366 -1.24 2.68 11.58
C TYR A 366 -1.04 1.16 11.76
N ASN A 367 -1.47 0.62 12.91
CA ASN A 367 -1.47 -0.82 13.19
C ASN A 367 -2.80 -1.27 13.81
N PRO A 368 -3.66 -2.02 13.08
CA PRO A 368 -3.57 -2.30 11.64
C PRO A 368 -3.87 -1.04 10.81
N ALA A 369 -3.61 -1.08 9.49
CA ALA A 369 -3.90 0.03 8.59
C ALA A 369 -5.42 0.32 8.47
N ARG A 370 -5.78 1.55 8.09
CA ARG A 370 -7.18 1.88 7.79
C ARG A 370 -7.66 1.11 6.56
N THR A 371 -8.89 0.64 6.60
CA THR A 371 -9.60 0.09 5.44
C THR A 371 -10.05 1.18 4.47
N TRP A 372 -10.25 2.40 4.97
CA TRP A 372 -10.72 3.55 4.20
C TRP A 372 -9.96 4.84 4.51
N THR A 373 -9.53 5.53 3.46
CA THR A 373 -8.91 6.85 3.45
C THR A 373 -9.47 7.61 2.24
N PRO A 374 -9.98 8.84 2.43
CA PRO A 374 -10.49 9.65 1.33
C PRO A 374 -9.39 10.04 0.33
N ASP A 375 -9.81 10.32 -0.90
CA ASP A 375 -8.91 10.80 -1.95
C ASP A 375 -8.28 12.17 -1.58
N ASN A 376 -7.01 12.28 -1.91
CA ASN A 376 -6.10 13.41 -1.74
C ASN A 376 -6.00 13.94 -0.31
N VAL A 377 -6.34 13.11 0.67
CA VAL A 377 -5.87 13.34 2.03
C VAL A 377 -4.35 13.27 2.03
N VAL A 378 -3.72 14.07 2.89
CA VAL A 378 -2.27 14.13 3.05
C VAL A 378 -1.91 13.57 4.42
N GLY A 379 -0.87 12.74 4.49
CA GLY A 379 -0.43 12.13 5.73
C GLY A 379 1.07 11.89 5.80
N ILE A 380 1.54 11.57 7.01
CA ILE A 380 2.94 11.25 7.31
C ILE A 380 3.03 9.83 7.88
N GLY A 381 3.99 9.03 7.44
CA GLY A 381 4.21 7.65 7.88
C GLY A 381 5.70 7.32 7.85
N GLY A 382 6.29 6.95 8.99
CA GLY A 382 7.75 7.02 9.13
C GLY A 382 8.20 8.48 8.98
N SER A 383 9.28 8.69 8.22
CA SER A 383 9.78 10.00 7.79
C SER A 383 9.17 10.51 6.47
N TYR A 384 8.17 9.82 5.93
CA TYR A 384 7.60 10.09 4.60
C TYR A 384 6.26 10.81 4.65
N MET A 385 5.97 11.58 3.62
CA MET A 385 4.70 12.22 3.33
C MET A 385 4.08 11.60 2.07
N CYS A 386 2.77 11.35 2.11
CA CYS A 386 2.00 10.90 0.95
C CYS A 386 0.76 11.77 0.71
N ILE A 387 0.31 11.81 -0.55
CA ILE A 387 -1.01 12.32 -0.95
C ILE A 387 -1.78 11.15 -1.57
N TYR A 388 -2.88 10.71 -0.96
CA TYR A 388 -3.63 9.55 -1.46
C TYR A 388 -4.24 9.88 -2.84
N GLY A 389 -3.82 9.19 -3.91
CA GLY A 389 -4.26 9.50 -5.27
C GLY A 389 -5.74 9.17 -5.53
N MET A 390 -6.27 8.24 -4.75
CA MET A 390 -7.66 7.78 -4.77
C MET A 390 -8.13 7.41 -3.37
N GLU A 391 -9.43 7.20 -3.23
CA GLU A 391 -10.01 6.57 -2.06
C GLU A 391 -9.55 5.11 -1.93
N GLY A 392 -9.18 4.69 -0.73
CA GLY A 392 -8.69 3.33 -0.50
C GLY A 392 -8.06 3.12 0.88
N PRO A 393 -7.44 1.95 1.14
CA PRO A 393 -6.77 1.69 2.40
C PRO A 393 -5.55 2.60 2.60
N GLY A 394 -5.16 2.85 3.85
CA GLY A 394 -4.04 3.75 4.14
C GLY A 394 -3.47 3.62 5.54
N GLY A 395 -2.15 3.76 5.66
CA GLY A 395 -1.42 3.60 6.91
C GLY A 395 -0.88 4.90 7.51
N TYR A 396 -0.90 6.02 6.80
CA TYR A 396 -0.20 7.23 7.25
C TYR A 396 -1.05 8.06 8.23
N GLN A 397 -0.40 8.82 9.10
CA GLN A 397 -0.99 9.81 10.02
C GLN A 397 -1.47 11.04 9.25
N LEU A 398 -2.78 11.22 9.17
CA LEU A 398 -3.46 12.25 8.38
C LEU A 398 -3.39 13.63 9.05
N PHE A 399 -3.10 14.68 8.29
CA PHE A 399 -3.06 16.07 8.81
C PHE A 399 -3.89 17.08 7.98
N GLY A 400 -4.34 16.71 6.78
CA GLY A 400 -5.13 17.61 5.93
C GLY A 400 -5.54 16.98 4.61
N ARG A 401 -6.08 17.79 3.71
CA ARG A 401 -6.48 17.36 2.35
C ARG A 401 -6.08 18.40 1.32
N THR A 402 -5.78 17.94 0.10
CA THR A 402 -5.34 18.79 -1.02
C THR A 402 -6.15 18.51 -2.29
N THR A 403 -5.77 19.13 -3.40
CA THR A 403 -6.34 18.89 -4.73
C THR A 403 -5.87 17.56 -5.33
N GLN A 404 -6.47 17.17 -6.44
CA GLN A 404 -6.18 15.90 -7.10
C GLN A 404 -4.71 15.82 -7.56
N VAL A 405 -4.04 14.71 -7.30
CA VAL A 405 -2.71 14.42 -7.90
C VAL A 405 -2.82 13.54 -9.15
N TRP A 406 -4.03 13.14 -9.51
CA TRP A 406 -4.35 12.25 -10.63
C TRP A 406 -5.62 12.67 -11.36
N ASN A 407 -5.64 12.53 -12.68
CA ASN A 407 -6.80 12.78 -13.53
C ASN A 407 -6.97 11.72 -14.62
N THR A 408 -7.79 10.71 -14.37
CA THR A 408 -8.04 9.59 -15.30
C THR A 408 -8.69 10.04 -16.61
N TRP A 409 -9.58 11.03 -16.54
CA TRP A 409 -10.60 11.23 -17.57
C TRP A 409 -10.37 12.45 -18.44
N ARG A 410 -9.49 13.37 -18.03
CA ARG A 410 -9.34 14.67 -18.67
C ARG A 410 -7.89 15.04 -18.80
N THR A 411 -7.61 15.69 -19.92
CA THR A 411 -6.37 16.41 -20.16
C THR A 411 -6.54 17.88 -19.80
N THR A 412 -5.55 18.46 -19.15
CA THR A 412 -5.44 19.88 -18.79
C THR A 412 -4.00 20.35 -19.03
N ASP A 413 -3.67 21.58 -18.64
CA ASP A 413 -2.31 22.12 -18.74
C ASP A 413 -1.30 21.39 -17.84
N VAL A 414 -1.76 20.65 -16.82
CA VAL A 414 -0.90 19.89 -15.89
C VAL A 414 -1.14 18.38 -15.90
N PHE A 415 -2.26 17.93 -16.47
CA PHE A 415 -2.58 16.52 -16.69
C PHE A 415 -2.56 16.24 -18.19
N HIS A 416 -1.50 15.64 -18.71
CA HIS A 416 -1.33 15.44 -20.15
C HIS A 416 -1.84 14.07 -20.59
N GLU A 417 -2.13 13.92 -21.90
CA GLU A 417 -2.45 12.60 -22.47
C GLU A 417 -1.29 11.62 -22.21
N GLY A 418 -1.61 10.41 -21.74
CA GLY A 418 -0.62 9.41 -21.32
C GLY A 418 0.12 9.72 -20.01
N THR A 419 -0.08 10.89 -19.40
CA THR A 419 0.53 11.30 -18.12
C THR A 419 -0.56 11.88 -17.18
N PRO A 420 -1.49 11.03 -16.69
CA PRO A 420 -2.58 11.46 -15.81
C PRO A 420 -2.14 11.86 -14.40
N TRP A 421 -0.86 11.69 -14.04
CA TRP A 421 -0.31 12.09 -12.75
C TRP A 421 0.31 13.50 -12.79
N LEU A 422 0.06 14.30 -11.76
CA LEU A 422 0.57 15.67 -11.64
C LEU A 422 2.06 15.70 -11.31
N LEU A 423 2.47 14.86 -10.37
CA LEU A 423 3.78 14.89 -9.71
C LEU A 423 4.77 13.97 -10.42
N ARG A 424 6.04 14.38 -10.46
CA ARG A 424 7.15 13.66 -11.10
C ARG A 424 8.23 13.36 -10.06
N PHE A 425 9.12 12.43 -10.39
CA PHE A 425 10.29 12.17 -9.56
C PHE A 425 11.10 13.45 -9.38
N PHE A 426 11.52 13.70 -8.14
CA PHE A 426 12.25 14.88 -7.70
C PHE A 426 11.49 16.21 -7.77
N ASP A 427 10.19 16.22 -8.06
CA ASP A 427 9.41 17.42 -7.76
C ASP A 427 9.51 17.77 -6.27
N GLN A 428 9.43 19.04 -5.96
CA GLN A 428 9.38 19.61 -4.63
C GLN A 428 7.97 20.09 -4.34
N ILE A 429 7.25 19.37 -3.49
CA ILE A 429 5.93 19.80 -3.05
C ILE A 429 6.10 20.87 -1.97
N ARG A 430 5.40 21.99 -2.12
CA ARG A 430 5.25 23.00 -1.06
C ARG A 430 3.78 23.24 -0.81
N PHE A 431 3.36 23.20 0.44
CA PHE A 431 1.98 23.44 0.80
C PHE A 431 1.75 24.90 1.14
N TYR A 432 0.54 25.38 0.88
CA TYR A 432 0.04 26.64 1.43
C TYR A 432 -1.36 26.44 2.02
N PRO A 433 -1.67 27.10 3.16
CA PRO A 433 -2.93 26.87 3.85
C PRO A 433 -4.10 27.51 3.10
N VAL A 434 -5.22 26.81 3.03
CA VAL A 434 -6.53 27.32 2.59
C VAL A 434 -7.60 26.85 3.56
N SER A 435 -8.77 27.49 3.54
CA SER A 435 -9.97 27.00 4.22
C SER A 435 -10.54 25.76 3.53
N HIS A 436 -11.43 25.04 4.24
CA HIS A 436 -12.15 23.91 3.67
C HIS A 436 -12.97 24.33 2.43
N ASP A 437 -13.70 25.44 2.51
CA ASP A 437 -14.54 25.93 1.42
C ASP A 437 -13.70 26.29 0.17
N GLU A 438 -12.59 27.00 0.35
CA GLU A 438 -11.64 27.31 -0.74
C GLU A 438 -11.08 26.03 -1.38
N LEU A 439 -10.74 25.02 -0.57
CA LEU A 439 -10.29 23.73 -1.09
C LEU A 439 -11.40 23.04 -1.91
N MET A 440 -12.64 23.07 -1.45
CA MET A 440 -13.75 22.43 -2.14
C MET A 440 -14.04 23.09 -3.51
N GLU A 441 -13.95 24.42 -3.59
CA GLU A 441 -14.00 25.14 -4.85
C GLU A 441 -12.84 24.74 -5.79
N ALA A 442 -11.61 24.71 -5.28
CA ALA A 442 -10.44 24.30 -6.04
C ALA A 442 -10.57 22.85 -6.55
N ARG A 443 -11.01 21.91 -5.70
CA ARG A 443 -11.21 20.50 -6.05
C ARG A 443 -12.30 20.30 -7.10
N ALA A 444 -13.34 21.12 -7.12
CA ALA A 444 -14.38 21.08 -8.15
C ALA A 444 -13.87 21.62 -9.50
N ALA A 445 -12.99 22.63 -9.49
CA ALA A 445 -12.47 23.29 -10.68
C ALA A 445 -11.24 22.60 -11.30
N PHE A 446 -10.37 22.00 -10.48
CA PHE A 446 -9.05 21.53 -10.88
C PHE A 446 -9.05 20.40 -11.93
N PRO A 447 -9.88 19.34 -11.83
CA PRO A 447 -9.94 18.29 -12.85
C PRO A 447 -10.36 18.78 -14.24
N TYR A 448 -10.98 19.96 -14.32
CA TYR A 448 -11.43 20.60 -15.55
C TYR A 448 -10.48 21.70 -16.05
N GLY A 449 -9.32 21.88 -15.42
CA GLY A 449 -8.36 22.93 -15.78
C GLY A 449 -8.85 24.35 -15.44
N ARG A 450 -9.80 24.49 -14.51
CA ARG A 450 -10.36 25.79 -14.09
C ARG A 450 -9.79 26.34 -12.79
N PHE A 451 -8.79 25.64 -12.25
CA PHE A 451 -7.96 26.07 -11.14
C PHE A 451 -6.51 25.81 -11.54
N SER A 452 -5.62 26.76 -11.27
CA SER A 452 -4.22 26.66 -11.63
C SER A 452 -3.38 26.48 -10.38
N VAL A 453 -2.55 25.44 -10.35
CA VAL A 453 -1.50 25.28 -9.35
C VAL A 453 -0.24 26.02 -9.82
N LYS A 454 0.47 26.69 -8.92
CA LYS A 454 1.74 27.32 -9.24
C LYS A 454 2.82 26.24 -9.35
N ILE A 455 3.49 26.18 -10.49
CA ILE A 455 4.63 25.29 -10.74
C ILE A 455 5.81 26.16 -11.16
N GLU A 456 6.94 26.02 -10.46
CA GLU A 456 8.19 26.71 -10.79
C GLU A 456 9.21 25.70 -11.31
N GLU A 457 9.79 25.97 -12.48
CA GLU A 457 10.87 25.14 -13.02
C GLU A 457 12.17 25.41 -12.25
N SER A 458 12.82 24.34 -11.77
CA SER A 458 14.07 24.40 -11.02
C SER A 458 14.87 23.09 -11.19
N HIS A 459 15.90 22.91 -10.37
CA HIS A 459 16.76 21.73 -10.33
C HIS A 459 17.09 21.36 -8.88
N PHE A 460 17.45 20.10 -8.67
CA PHE A 460 18.01 19.61 -7.42
C PHE A 460 19.46 19.19 -7.67
N SER A 461 20.41 19.81 -6.96
CA SER A 461 21.84 19.46 -7.00
C SER A 461 22.22 18.69 -5.74
N LEU A 462 22.83 17.52 -5.92
CA LEU A 462 23.36 16.74 -4.81
C LEU A 462 24.49 17.48 -4.07
N LYS A 463 25.32 18.23 -4.81
CA LYS A 463 26.41 19.01 -4.24
C LYS A 463 25.89 20.12 -3.31
N GLU A 464 24.88 20.87 -3.76
CA GLU A 464 24.24 21.90 -2.95
C GLU A 464 23.55 21.29 -1.72
N TYR A 465 22.90 20.14 -1.89
CA TYR A 465 22.27 19.42 -0.79
C TYR A 465 23.28 18.99 0.28
N ARG A 466 24.41 18.41 -0.11
CA ARG A 466 25.49 18.03 0.83
C ARG A 466 26.08 19.24 1.55
N ALA A 467 26.30 20.34 0.83
CA ALA A 467 26.77 21.58 1.43
C ALA A 467 25.76 22.13 2.45
N PHE A 468 24.46 22.06 2.16
CA PHE A 468 23.39 22.41 3.09
C PHE A 468 23.41 21.53 4.35
N LEU A 469 23.54 20.21 4.20
CA LEU A 469 23.61 19.28 5.33
C LEU A 469 24.79 19.58 6.25
N GLU A 470 25.99 19.78 5.68
CA GLU A 470 27.18 20.09 6.49
C GLU A 470 27.05 21.45 7.18
N ALA A 471 26.54 22.47 6.49
CA ALA A 471 26.35 23.81 7.06
C ALA A 471 25.33 23.85 8.21
N ASN A 472 24.38 22.91 8.26
CA ASN A 472 23.31 22.86 9.27
C ASN A 472 23.45 21.65 10.21
N LYS A 473 24.59 20.95 10.19
CA LYS A 473 24.78 19.66 10.86
C LYS A 473 24.44 19.66 12.35
N GLU A 474 24.85 20.71 13.08
CA GLU A 474 24.59 20.82 14.52
C GLU A 474 23.09 20.99 14.82
N GLU A 475 22.39 21.83 14.06
CA GLU A 475 20.95 22.05 14.22
C GLU A 475 20.14 20.82 13.82
N ILE A 476 20.55 20.12 12.75
CA ILE A 476 19.96 18.85 12.32
C ILE A 476 20.11 17.82 13.43
N ALA A 477 21.32 17.65 13.98
CA ALA A 477 21.59 16.71 15.07
C ALA A 477 20.76 17.03 16.32
N ALA A 478 20.63 18.30 16.68
CA ALA A 478 19.80 18.72 17.82
C ALA A 478 18.30 18.41 17.59
N ALA A 479 17.79 18.66 16.38
CA ALA A 479 16.41 18.34 16.03
C ALA A 479 16.14 16.83 16.06
N GLN A 480 17.04 16.02 15.52
CA GLN A 480 16.97 14.56 15.53
C GLN A 480 17.05 13.99 16.96
N ALA A 481 17.96 14.51 17.80
CA ALA A 481 18.07 14.07 19.19
C ALA A 481 16.80 14.33 19.99
N ARG A 482 16.18 15.52 19.81
CA ARG A 482 14.89 15.85 20.44
C ARG A 482 13.78 14.92 19.98
N GLN A 483 13.67 14.67 18.68
CA GLN A 483 12.69 13.77 18.10
C GLN A 483 12.87 12.35 18.62
N GLN A 484 14.09 11.80 18.59
CA GLN A 484 14.38 10.45 19.04
C GLN A 484 14.05 10.25 20.52
N ALA A 485 14.36 11.25 21.37
CA ALA A 485 14.02 11.20 22.78
C ALA A 485 12.50 11.16 23.02
N ALA A 486 11.74 11.97 22.29
CA ALA A 486 10.28 11.98 22.38
C ALA A 486 9.65 10.68 21.84
N PHE A 487 10.18 10.17 20.74
CA PHE A 487 9.75 8.92 20.13
C PHE A 487 9.96 7.72 21.05
N GLU A 488 11.13 7.63 21.70
CA GLU A 488 11.40 6.55 22.66
C GLU A 488 10.52 6.68 23.91
N ALA A 489 10.30 7.90 24.43
CA ALA A 489 9.40 8.12 25.55
C ALA A 489 7.96 7.70 25.22
N GLU A 490 7.48 8.02 24.02
CA GLU A 490 6.16 7.63 23.51
C GLU A 490 6.04 6.10 23.40
N ARG A 491 7.05 5.43 22.83
CA ARG A 491 7.09 3.98 22.72
C ARG A 491 7.03 3.29 24.08
N GLN A 492 7.81 3.76 25.05
CA GLN A 492 7.83 3.19 26.41
C GLN A 492 6.47 3.37 27.11
N ASP A 493 5.81 4.51 26.91
CA ASP A 493 4.44 4.73 27.43
C ASP A 493 3.43 3.75 26.83
N TRP A 494 3.55 3.41 25.54
CA TRP A 494 2.69 2.41 24.90
C TRP A 494 2.90 1.02 25.48
N ILE A 495 4.16 0.60 25.64
CA ILE A 495 4.51 -0.68 26.25
C ILE A 495 3.93 -0.76 27.67
N ALA A 496 4.09 0.30 28.47
CA ALA A 496 3.57 0.35 29.83
C ALA A 496 2.03 0.27 29.89
N LYS A 497 1.34 0.69 28.82
CA LYS A 497 -0.12 0.64 28.69
C LYS A 497 -0.64 -0.59 27.93
N GLY A 498 0.24 -1.46 27.43
CA GLY A 498 -0.13 -2.59 26.57
C GLY A 498 -0.74 -2.17 25.23
N LEU A 499 -0.29 -1.03 24.66
CA LEU A 499 -0.76 -0.50 23.38
C LEU A 499 0.25 -0.73 22.24
N ASP A 500 1.40 -1.33 22.53
CA ASP A 500 2.43 -1.69 21.57
C ASP A 500 2.02 -2.87 20.67
N THR A 501 1.09 -3.70 21.14
CA THR A 501 0.46 -4.79 20.37
C THR A 501 -1.05 -4.55 20.23
N PHE A 502 -1.64 -5.13 19.18
CA PHE A 502 -3.07 -5.15 18.97
C PHE A 502 -3.46 -6.52 18.39
N GLU A 503 -4.28 -7.25 19.12
CA GLU A 503 -4.89 -8.48 18.64
C GLU A 503 -6.33 -8.19 18.29
N GLU A 504 -6.71 -8.45 17.04
CA GLU A 504 -8.11 -8.41 16.63
C GLU A 504 -8.86 -9.50 17.40
N GLU A 505 -9.89 -9.12 18.17
CA GLU A 505 -10.78 -10.09 18.82
C GLU A 505 -11.53 -10.89 17.75
N THR A 506 -11.06 -12.11 17.49
CA THR A 506 -11.83 -13.11 16.73
C THR A 506 -12.99 -13.59 17.61
N ASN A 507 -14.15 -12.95 17.47
CA ASN A 507 -15.34 -13.36 18.23
C ASN A 507 -15.97 -14.61 17.60
N ASP A 508 -15.58 -15.76 18.13
CA ASP A 508 -16.07 -17.09 17.75
C ASP A 508 -17.45 -17.41 18.39
N ASN A 509 -18.41 -16.49 18.28
CA ASN A 509 -19.79 -16.75 18.70
C ASN A 509 -20.59 -17.31 17.53
N GLN A 510 -21.07 -18.55 17.71
CA GLN A 510 -21.92 -19.27 16.76
C GLN A 510 -23.11 -18.42 16.31
N ALA A 511 -23.44 -18.51 15.01
CA ALA A 511 -24.66 -17.97 14.47
C ALA A 511 -25.87 -18.52 15.25
N ASP A 512 -26.75 -17.64 15.71
CA ASP A 512 -28.00 -18.04 16.33
C ASP A 512 -28.96 -18.54 15.24
N GLU A 513 -28.90 -19.84 14.96
CA GLU A 513 -29.80 -20.54 14.03
C GLU A 513 -31.16 -20.87 14.66
N SER A 514 -31.57 -20.15 15.71
CA SER A 514 -32.89 -20.34 16.30
C SER A 514 -34.02 -20.18 15.26
N VAL A 515 -35.01 -21.06 15.37
CA VAL A 515 -36.20 -21.05 14.52
C VAL A 515 -37.00 -19.79 14.85
N LEU A 516 -37.23 -18.96 13.84
CA LEU A 516 -38.00 -17.72 14.00
C LEU A 516 -39.47 -18.01 14.30
N PRO A 517 -40.13 -17.25 15.19
CA PRO A 517 -41.56 -17.36 15.41
C PRO A 517 -42.36 -17.06 14.13
N GLU A 518 -43.58 -17.60 14.03
CA GLU A 518 -44.48 -17.32 12.91
C GLU A 518 -44.72 -15.80 12.76
N GLY A 519 -44.71 -15.30 11.52
CA GLY A 519 -44.80 -13.86 11.25
C GLY A 519 -43.52 -13.06 11.51
N HIS A 520 -42.37 -13.70 11.64
CA HIS A 520 -41.06 -13.04 11.70
C HIS A 520 -40.17 -13.47 10.52
N MET A 521 -39.36 -12.55 10.02
CA MET A 521 -38.33 -12.81 9.02
C MET A 521 -36.96 -12.35 9.53
N GLY A 522 -35.94 -13.16 9.24
CA GLY A 522 -34.55 -12.82 9.51
C GLY A 522 -34.02 -11.88 8.44
N VAL A 523 -33.19 -10.95 8.86
CA VAL A 523 -32.28 -10.23 7.97
C VAL A 523 -30.92 -10.87 8.13
N ASP A 524 -30.46 -11.51 7.07
CA ASP A 524 -29.19 -12.24 7.06
C ASP A 524 -28.14 -11.44 6.28
N SER A 525 -26.88 -11.50 6.72
CA SER A 525 -25.78 -10.92 5.97
C SER A 525 -25.47 -11.79 4.75
N PRO A 526 -25.54 -11.29 3.51
CA PRO A 526 -25.18 -12.07 2.32
C PRO A 526 -23.67 -12.28 2.18
N VAL A 527 -22.85 -11.58 2.96
CA VAL A 527 -21.40 -11.59 2.87
C VAL A 527 -20.75 -11.67 4.25
N PRO A 528 -19.56 -12.27 4.38
CA PRO A 528 -18.76 -12.12 5.59
C PRO A 528 -18.21 -10.68 5.69
N GLY A 529 -18.23 -10.06 6.87
CA GLY A 529 -17.71 -8.70 7.05
C GLY A 529 -17.92 -8.10 8.44
N ASN A 530 -17.45 -6.87 8.65
CA ASN A 530 -17.61 -6.12 9.90
C ASN A 530 -18.85 -5.22 9.88
N VAL A 531 -19.67 -5.22 10.92
CA VAL A 531 -20.87 -4.36 11.02
C VAL A 531 -20.44 -2.89 11.23
N TRP A 532 -20.63 -2.06 10.20
CA TRP A 532 -20.28 -0.64 10.21
C TRP A 532 -21.37 0.21 10.88
N GLN A 533 -22.60 0.12 10.38
CA GLN A 533 -23.72 0.92 10.88
C GLN A 533 -24.96 0.08 11.09
N LEU A 534 -25.73 0.48 12.09
CA LEU A 534 -27.07 -0.01 12.38
C LEU A 534 -27.96 1.24 12.43
N PRO A 535 -28.49 1.70 11.28
CA PRO A 535 -29.33 2.90 11.19
C PRO A 535 -30.73 2.73 11.79
N VAL A 536 -31.06 1.56 12.33
CA VAL A 536 -32.35 1.23 12.95
C VAL A 536 -32.15 0.71 14.36
N ASN A 537 -33.17 0.87 15.19
CA ASN A 537 -33.27 0.36 16.54
C ASN A 537 -34.37 -0.69 16.65
N VAL A 538 -34.32 -1.51 17.71
CA VAL A 538 -35.46 -2.36 18.08
C VAL A 538 -36.69 -1.48 18.32
N GLY A 539 -37.80 -1.84 17.67
CA GLY A 539 -39.06 -1.10 17.68
C GLY A 539 -39.29 -0.23 16.44
N ASP A 540 -38.27 0.01 15.62
CA ASP A 540 -38.42 0.82 14.41
C ASP A 540 -39.23 0.08 13.33
N HIS A 541 -40.05 0.84 12.60
CA HIS A 541 -40.75 0.34 11.42
C HIS A 541 -39.87 0.46 10.18
N VAL A 542 -39.75 -0.65 9.43
CA VAL A 542 -38.96 -0.74 8.19
C VAL A 542 -39.83 -1.23 7.05
N LYS A 543 -39.50 -0.85 5.83
CA LYS A 543 -40.08 -1.35 4.58
C LYS A 543 -39.10 -2.27 3.87
N VAL A 544 -39.62 -3.12 2.98
CA VAL A 544 -38.79 -3.88 2.04
C VAL A 544 -37.86 -2.92 1.29
N GLY A 545 -36.56 -3.19 1.36
CA GLY A 545 -35.51 -2.38 0.71
C GLY A 545 -34.86 -1.33 1.60
N ASP A 546 -35.48 -0.93 2.73
CA ASP A 546 -34.87 0.03 3.66
C ASP A 546 -33.54 -0.52 4.18
N THR A 547 -32.51 0.33 4.23
CA THR A 547 -31.19 -0.06 4.76
C THR A 547 -31.29 -0.20 6.28
N VAL A 548 -31.02 -1.41 6.79
CA VAL A 548 -31.10 -1.74 8.22
C VAL A 548 -29.74 -2.04 8.85
N ALA A 549 -28.74 -2.38 8.03
CA ALA A 549 -27.35 -2.44 8.45
C ALA A 549 -26.43 -2.03 7.29
N ILE A 550 -25.21 -1.62 7.62
CA ILE A 550 -24.12 -1.48 6.65
C ILE A 550 -22.99 -2.37 7.14
N ILE A 551 -22.50 -3.25 6.26
CA ILE A 551 -21.40 -4.18 6.54
C ILE A 551 -20.22 -3.80 5.67
N GLU A 552 -19.03 -3.67 6.27
CA GLU A 552 -17.78 -3.58 5.54
C GLU A 552 -17.30 -4.99 5.19
N SER A 553 -17.33 -5.32 3.89
CA SER A 553 -16.88 -6.61 3.35
C SER A 553 -16.05 -6.36 2.10
N MET A 554 -14.98 -7.12 1.89
CA MET A 554 -14.11 -6.98 0.70
C MET A 554 -13.70 -5.52 0.45
N LYS A 555 -13.35 -4.79 1.53
CA LYS A 555 -12.95 -3.36 1.50
C LYS A 555 -14.03 -2.40 0.96
N THR A 556 -15.31 -2.81 1.01
CA THR A 556 -16.44 -2.04 0.48
C THR A 556 -17.59 -1.98 1.51
N GLU A 557 -18.32 -0.87 1.54
CA GLU A 557 -19.57 -0.76 2.31
C GLU A 557 -20.73 -1.46 1.56
N MET A 558 -21.32 -2.48 2.16
CA MET A 558 -22.49 -3.19 1.67
C MET A 558 -23.72 -2.87 2.51
N LYS A 559 -24.73 -2.26 1.88
CA LYS A 559 -26.01 -1.99 2.51
C LYS A 559 -26.81 -3.28 2.61
N ILE A 560 -27.21 -3.66 3.81
CA ILE A 560 -28.14 -4.75 4.06
C ILE A 560 -29.53 -4.15 4.17
N SER A 561 -30.42 -4.61 3.28
CA SER A 561 -31.78 -4.13 3.19
C SER A 561 -32.74 -5.07 3.93
N SER A 562 -33.80 -4.52 4.52
CA SER A 562 -34.87 -5.33 5.10
C SER A 562 -35.55 -6.16 3.99
N PRO A 563 -35.75 -7.47 4.18
CA PRO A 563 -36.50 -8.32 3.26
C PRO A 563 -38.02 -8.18 3.45
N ALA A 564 -38.46 -7.46 4.49
CA ALA A 564 -39.86 -7.38 4.91
C ALA A 564 -40.28 -5.96 5.27
N THR A 565 -41.57 -5.67 5.11
CA THR A 565 -42.20 -4.54 5.80
C THR A 565 -42.68 -5.01 7.16
N GLY A 566 -42.33 -4.28 8.23
CA GLY A 566 -42.62 -4.72 9.58
C GLY A 566 -41.97 -3.88 10.66
N VAL A 567 -41.84 -4.47 11.85
CA VAL A 567 -41.16 -3.87 13.02
C VAL A 567 -39.91 -4.66 13.34
N VAL A 568 -38.78 -3.98 13.54
CA VAL A 568 -37.55 -4.61 14.03
C VAL A 568 -37.78 -5.11 15.45
N THR A 569 -37.71 -6.41 15.69
CA THR A 569 -37.92 -7.00 17.03
C THR A 569 -36.61 -7.28 17.74
N GLU A 570 -35.56 -7.64 17.00
CA GLU A 570 -34.26 -8.01 17.56
C GLU A 570 -33.13 -7.55 16.64
N ILE A 571 -32.03 -7.10 17.23
CA ILE A 571 -30.76 -6.85 16.54
C ILE A 571 -29.73 -7.78 17.18
N LEU A 572 -29.24 -8.75 16.40
CA LEU A 572 -28.40 -9.85 16.87
C LEU A 572 -26.90 -9.55 16.70
N CYS A 573 -26.54 -8.39 16.16
CA CYS A 573 -25.17 -7.94 16.01
C CYS A 573 -24.95 -6.57 16.69
N ARG A 574 -23.70 -6.14 16.76
CA ARG A 574 -23.30 -4.82 17.25
C ARG A 574 -22.29 -4.20 16.30
N LYS A 575 -22.17 -2.88 16.30
CA LYS A 575 -21.11 -2.18 15.53
C LYS A 575 -19.73 -2.74 15.88
N GLY A 576 -18.88 -2.90 14.87
CA GLY A 576 -17.55 -3.49 14.98
C GLY A 576 -17.51 -5.02 15.09
N ARG A 577 -18.67 -5.71 15.15
CA ARG A 577 -18.70 -7.19 15.18
C ARG A 577 -18.51 -7.76 13.76
N GLU A 578 -17.68 -8.79 13.63
CA GLU A 578 -17.59 -9.62 12.44
C GLU A 578 -18.81 -10.56 12.32
N VAL A 579 -19.36 -10.68 11.11
CA VAL A 579 -20.46 -11.59 10.77
C VAL A 579 -20.08 -12.45 9.58
N ARG A 580 -20.58 -13.69 9.54
CA ARG A 580 -20.36 -14.63 8.42
C ARG A 580 -21.38 -14.41 7.30
N GLY A 581 -21.05 -14.87 6.10
CA GLY A 581 -22.03 -14.98 5.02
C GLY A 581 -23.13 -15.97 5.40
N GLY A 582 -24.38 -15.53 5.30
CA GLY A 582 -25.58 -16.25 5.75
C GLY A 582 -25.93 -16.04 7.23
N GLU A 583 -25.14 -15.31 8.01
CA GLU A 583 -25.42 -15.10 9.43
C GLU A 583 -26.58 -14.12 9.64
N ARG A 584 -27.53 -14.49 10.50
CA ARG A 584 -28.65 -13.61 10.88
C ARG A 584 -28.19 -12.47 11.77
N ILE A 585 -28.46 -11.24 11.34
CA ILE A 585 -28.05 -10.03 12.07
C ILE A 585 -29.22 -9.29 12.71
N MET A 586 -30.45 -9.54 12.27
CA MET A 586 -31.65 -8.84 12.74
C MET A 586 -32.90 -9.67 12.51
N VAL A 587 -33.96 -9.41 13.26
CA VAL A 587 -35.29 -10.02 13.10
C VAL A 587 -36.35 -8.93 12.92
N VAL A 588 -37.21 -9.10 11.92
CA VAL A 588 -38.33 -8.21 11.62
C VAL A 588 -39.64 -8.99 11.75
N ARG A 589 -40.55 -8.53 12.60
CA ARG A 589 -41.93 -9.02 12.63
C ARG A 589 -42.71 -8.45 11.46
N THR A 590 -43.13 -9.30 10.54
CA THR A 590 -43.84 -8.93 9.32
C THR A 590 -45.22 -8.37 9.66
N SER A 591 -45.63 -7.31 8.97
CA SER A 591 -46.93 -6.65 9.12
C SER A 591 -47.82 -6.83 7.90
#